data_AF-R7U075-F1
#
_entry.id   AF-R7U075-F1
#
_cell.length_a   1.000
_cell.length_b   1.000
_cell.length_c   1.000
_cell.angle_alpha   90.00
_cell.angle_beta   90.00
_cell.angle_gamma   90.00
#
_symmetry.space_group_name_H-M   'P 1'
#
loop_
_entity.id
_entity.type
_entity.pdbx_description
1 polymer ?
#
loop_
_entity_poly.entity_id
_entity_poly.type
_entity_poly.pdbx_seq_one_letter_code
_entity_poly.pdbx_strand_id
1 'polypeptide(L)'
;MSEFSANSIWNKLAFLFVHLSFATMLFAFMYGAWAKDPICVGCEEDLVRFMMVVGYVCLLMAVVLAECLSLLDEVRGNKGALISFIVFAFIAGCCILIADAYYISKIDTATYSNTDTIMSALMALLAGIFALLEVCGVNSK
;
A
#
# COMPACT_ATOMS: atom_id res chain seq x y z
N MET A 1 -14.15 -19.30 -6.66
CA MET A 1 -12.78 -19.40 -6.13
C MET A 1 -12.83 -20.21 -4.83
N SER A 2 -12.55 -21.51 -4.90
CA SER A 2 -12.48 -22.40 -3.73
C SER A 2 -11.29 -22.06 -2.81
N GLU A 3 -10.26 -21.41 -3.34
CA GLU A 3 -9.03 -21.07 -2.62
C GLU A 3 -9.26 -20.10 -1.45
N PHE A 4 -10.21 -19.19 -1.58
CA PHE A 4 -10.57 -18.23 -0.52
C PHE A 4 -11.52 -18.81 0.54
N SER A 5 -12.09 -20.00 0.37
CA SER A 5 -13.01 -20.55 1.39
C SER A 5 -12.28 -21.03 2.65
N ALA A 6 -11.00 -21.39 2.52
CA ALA A 6 -10.17 -21.92 3.61
C ALA A 6 -9.30 -20.87 4.32
N ASN A 7 -9.22 -19.65 3.79
CA ASN A 7 -8.41 -18.58 4.39
C ASN A 7 -9.24 -17.83 5.45
N SER A 8 -8.58 -17.38 6.52
CA SER A 8 -9.14 -16.50 7.55
C SER A 8 -9.67 -15.19 6.96
N ILE A 9 -10.65 -14.56 7.64
CA ILE A 9 -11.19 -13.27 7.20
C ILE A 9 -10.11 -12.20 7.14
N TRP A 10 -9.13 -12.26 8.05
CA TRP A 10 -8.03 -11.29 8.12
C TRP A 10 -7.16 -11.34 6.87
N ASN A 11 -6.83 -12.54 6.40
CA ASN A 11 -6.07 -12.69 5.17
C ASN A 11 -6.85 -12.21 3.93
N LYS A 12 -8.17 -12.41 3.91
CA LYS A 12 -9.04 -11.89 2.82
C LYS A 12 -9.10 -10.37 2.82
N LEU A 13 -9.24 -9.77 3.99
CA LEU A 13 -9.22 -8.32 4.14
C LEU A 13 -7.86 -7.76 3.75
N ALA A 14 -6.76 -8.36 4.23
CA ALA A 14 -5.42 -7.94 3.84
C ALA A 14 -5.22 -7.96 2.32
N PHE A 15 -5.66 -9.05 1.67
CA PHE A 15 -5.64 -9.18 0.22
C PHE A 15 -6.48 -8.10 -0.48
N LEU A 16 -7.72 -7.87 -0.03
CA LEU A 16 -8.59 -6.84 -0.61
C LEU A 16 -7.98 -5.44 -0.50
N PHE A 17 -7.49 -5.08 0.69
CA PHE A 17 -6.97 -3.75 0.97
C PHE A 17 -5.66 -3.45 0.24
N VAL A 18 -4.75 -4.43 0.07
CA VAL A 18 -3.52 -4.18 -0.72
C VAL A 18 -3.84 -3.98 -2.20
N HIS A 19 -4.80 -4.72 -2.76
CA HIS A 19 -5.21 -4.54 -4.16
C HIS A 19 -5.95 -3.21 -4.38
N LEU A 20 -6.80 -2.82 -3.42
CA LEU A 20 -7.49 -1.54 -3.49
C LEU A 20 -6.50 -0.38 -3.35
N SER A 21 -5.50 -0.49 -2.48
CA SER A 21 -4.38 0.44 -2.36
C SER A 21 -3.60 0.58 -3.67
N PHE A 22 -3.30 -0.54 -4.34
CA PHE A 22 -2.61 -0.54 -5.62
C PHE A 22 -3.46 0.12 -6.72
N ALA A 23 -4.75 -0.21 -6.78
CA ALA A 23 -5.67 0.39 -7.75
C ALA A 23 -5.78 1.91 -7.58
N THR A 24 -5.93 2.40 -6.34
CA THR A 24 -6.00 3.85 -6.07
C THR A 24 -4.68 4.56 -6.43
N MET A 25 -3.54 3.92 -6.18
CA MET A 25 -2.23 4.46 -6.59
C MET A 25 -2.10 4.57 -8.12
N LEU A 26 -2.59 3.58 -8.87
CA LEU A 26 -2.62 3.65 -10.34
C LEU A 26 -3.52 4.77 -10.84
N PHE A 27 -4.70 4.96 -10.24
CA PHE A 27 -5.57 6.10 -10.55
C PHE A 27 -4.87 7.43 -10.26
N ALA A 28 -4.19 7.57 -9.12
CA ALA A 28 -3.44 8.77 -8.79
C ALA A 28 -2.37 9.10 -9.85
N PHE A 29 -1.62 8.09 -10.32
CA PHE A 29 -0.66 8.27 -11.42
C PHE A 29 -1.34 8.70 -12.73
N MET A 30 -2.48 8.10 -13.09
CA MET A 30 -3.22 8.47 -14.31
C MET A 30 -3.70 9.92 -14.31
N TYR A 31 -4.11 10.46 -13.16
CA TYR A 31 -4.54 11.86 -13.06
C TYR A 31 -3.39 12.87 -13.06
N GLY A 32 -2.15 12.39 -13.08
CA GLY A 32 -0.96 13.21 -12.95
C GLY A 32 -0.88 13.82 -11.56
N ALA A 33 -1.20 13.04 -10.52
CA ALA A 33 -0.84 13.40 -9.16
C ALA A 33 0.62 13.86 -9.16
N TRP A 34 0.91 14.98 -8.50
CA TRP A 34 2.25 15.58 -8.41
C TRP A 34 2.87 16.12 -9.71
N ALA A 35 2.16 16.09 -10.85
CA ALA A 35 2.68 16.60 -12.13
C ALA A 35 2.25 18.05 -12.46
N LYS A 36 1.33 18.63 -11.68
CA LYS A 36 0.59 19.83 -12.10
C LYS A 36 0.91 21.13 -11.36
N ASP A 37 1.54 21.09 -10.19
CA ASP A 37 1.80 22.31 -9.42
C ASP A 37 3.29 22.70 -9.44
N PRO A 38 3.66 23.83 -10.06
CA PRO A 38 5.05 24.29 -10.16
C PRO A 38 5.60 24.85 -8.84
N ILE A 39 5.00 24.53 -7.69
CA ILE A 39 5.29 25.16 -6.39
C ILE A 39 6.48 24.48 -5.68
N CYS A 40 6.81 23.23 -6.01
CA CYS A 40 7.97 22.53 -5.47
C CYS A 40 9.19 22.66 -6.41
N VAL A 41 9.79 23.84 -6.54
CA VAL A 41 11.04 24.00 -7.31
C VAL A 41 12.24 23.80 -6.38
N GLY A 42 12.86 22.61 -6.39
CA GLY A 42 14.11 22.35 -5.67
C GLY A 42 14.34 20.90 -5.21
N CYS A 43 15.40 20.68 -4.43
CA CYS A 43 15.83 19.38 -3.88
C CYS A 43 14.74 18.67 -3.04
N GLU A 44 13.73 19.41 -2.57
CA GLU A 44 12.58 18.88 -1.82
C GLU A 44 11.59 18.10 -2.73
N GLU A 45 11.49 18.45 -4.02
CA GLU A 45 10.65 17.73 -4.99
C GLU A 45 11.21 16.34 -5.30
N ASP A 46 12.54 16.24 -5.42
CA ASP A 46 13.24 14.98 -5.66
C ASP A 46 13.07 14.01 -4.48
N LEU A 47 13.06 14.52 -3.24
CA LEU A 47 12.84 13.70 -2.05
C LEU A 47 11.41 13.13 -2.02
N VAL A 48 10.39 13.96 -2.28
CA VAL A 48 8.99 13.52 -2.34
C VAL A 48 8.82 12.46 -3.43
N ARG A 49 9.31 12.74 -4.65
CA ARG A 49 9.26 11.79 -5.77
C ARG A 49 9.98 10.49 -5.44
N PHE A 50 11.16 10.56 -4.82
CA PHE A 50 11.91 9.38 -4.39
C PHE A 50 11.12 8.54 -3.38
N MET A 51 10.57 9.16 -2.33
CA MET A 51 9.76 8.44 -1.33
C MET A 51 8.50 7.83 -1.94
N MET A 52 7.88 8.49 -2.91
CA MET A 52 6.72 7.95 -3.63
C MET A 52 7.07 6.77 -4.52
N VAL A 53 8.18 6.83 -5.23
CA VAL A 53 8.68 5.70 -6.03
C VAL A 53 9.03 4.51 -5.13
N VAL A 54 9.74 4.74 -4.02
CA VAL A 54 10.05 3.69 -3.04
C VAL A 54 8.76 3.08 -2.49
N GLY A 55 7.80 3.93 -2.08
CA GLY A 55 6.50 3.48 -1.59
C GLY A 55 5.73 2.63 -2.61
N TYR A 56 5.71 3.06 -3.87
CA TYR A 56 5.09 2.31 -4.96
C TYR A 56 5.76 0.95 -5.22
N VAL A 57 7.10 0.91 -5.26
CA VAL A 57 7.84 -0.35 -5.45
C VAL A 57 7.55 -1.30 -4.29
N CYS A 58 7.54 -0.81 -3.05
CA CYS A 58 7.15 -1.62 -1.89
C CYS A 58 5.70 -2.11 -1.99
N LEU A 59 4.77 -1.28 -2.47
CA LEU A 59 3.38 -1.68 -2.67
C LEU A 59 3.25 -2.78 -3.72
N LEU A 60 3.98 -2.66 -4.84
CA LEU A 60 4.01 -3.67 -5.89
C LEU A 60 4.56 -5.00 -5.37
N MET A 61 5.64 -4.96 -4.58
CA MET A 61 6.17 -6.16 -3.91
C MET A 61 5.15 -6.78 -2.94
N ALA A 62 4.39 -5.95 -2.20
CA ALA A 62 3.33 -6.44 -1.31
C ALA A 62 2.19 -7.12 -2.10
N VAL A 63 1.77 -6.55 -3.23
CA VAL A 63 0.77 -7.16 -4.12
C VAL A 63 1.26 -8.50 -4.67
N VAL A 64 2.50 -8.55 -5.19
CA VAL A 64 3.09 -9.79 -5.71
C VAL A 64 3.14 -10.87 -4.62
N LEU A 65 3.58 -10.51 -3.40
CA LEU A 65 3.58 -11.45 -2.27
C LEU A 65 2.17 -11.90 -1.89
N ALA A 66 1.18 -11.00 -1.93
CA ALA A 66 -0.21 -11.35 -1.65
C ALA A 66 -0.75 -12.36 -2.67
N GLU A 67 -0.45 -12.17 -3.97
CA GLU A 67 -0.81 -13.12 -5.03
C GLU A 67 -0.05 -14.45 -4.90
N CYS A 68 1.22 -14.42 -4.50
CA CYS A 68 1.96 -15.65 -4.23
C CYS A 68 1.35 -16.42 -3.05
N LEU A 69 0.94 -15.74 -1.99
CA LEU A 69 0.33 -16.34 -0.81
C LEU A 69 -1.08 -16.89 -1.08
N SER A 70 -1.82 -16.32 -2.04
CA SER A 70 -3.17 -16.76 -2.40
C SER A 70 -3.17 -17.86 -3.47
N LEU A 71 -2.33 -17.75 -4.50
CA LEU A 71 -2.38 -18.59 -5.71
C LEU A 71 -1.31 -19.70 -5.73
N LEU A 72 -0.17 -19.55 -5.06
CA LEU A 72 0.86 -20.59 -5.03
C LEU A 72 0.74 -21.44 -3.77
N ASP A 73 0.36 -22.71 -3.96
CA ASP A 73 0.29 -23.70 -2.88
C ASP A 73 1.63 -23.87 -2.14
N GLU A 74 2.77 -23.69 -2.84
CA GLU A 74 4.11 -23.80 -2.26
C GLU A 74 4.43 -22.70 -1.23
N VAL A 75 3.81 -21.53 -1.39
CA VAL A 75 4.04 -20.35 -0.52
C VAL A 75 2.89 -20.21 0.50
N ARG A 76 1.79 -20.94 0.31
CA ARG A 76 0.62 -20.92 1.18
C ARG A 76 1.00 -21.36 2.60
N GLY A 77 0.72 -20.50 3.57
CA GLY A 77 1.06 -20.74 4.97
C GLY A 77 2.54 -20.48 5.34
N ASN A 78 3.35 -20.01 4.39
CA ASN A 78 4.72 -19.57 4.69
C ASN A 78 4.70 -18.28 5.51
N LYS A 79 5.00 -18.42 6.81
CA LYS A 79 5.05 -17.30 7.76
C LYS A 79 6.08 -16.24 7.37
N GLY A 80 7.21 -16.62 6.77
CA GLY A 80 8.24 -15.68 6.33
C GLY A 80 7.76 -14.79 5.17
N ALA A 81 7.03 -15.36 4.21
CA ALA A 81 6.43 -14.60 3.13
C ALA A 81 5.34 -13.66 3.63
N LEU A 82 4.52 -14.11 4.60
CA LEU A 82 3.49 -13.29 5.22
C LEU A 82 4.08 -12.13 6.04
N ILE A 83 5.16 -12.35 6.79
CA ILE A 83 5.91 -11.28 7.47
C ILE A 83 6.51 -10.31 6.47
N SER A 84 7.07 -10.79 5.36
CA SER A 84 7.61 -9.93 4.31
C SER A 84 6.52 -9.05 3.69
N PHE A 85 5.35 -9.63 3.41
CA PHE A 85 4.17 -8.90 2.94
C PHE A 85 3.78 -7.78 3.91
N ILE A 86 3.70 -8.06 5.21
CA ILE A 86 3.41 -7.07 6.26
C ILE A 86 4.42 -5.92 6.21
N VAL A 87 5.71 -6.24 6.16
CA VAL A 87 6.79 -5.24 6.15
C VAL A 87 6.71 -4.35 4.91
N PHE A 88 6.55 -4.94 3.73
CA PHE A 88 6.43 -4.16 2.49
C PHE A 88 5.18 -3.30 2.44
N ALA A 89 4.03 -3.81 2.93
CA ALA A 89 2.79 -3.03 3.02
C ALA A 89 2.93 -1.84 3.98
N PHE A 90 3.59 -2.01 5.13
CA PHE A 90 3.85 -0.91 6.06
C PHE A 90 4.83 0.12 5.50
N ILE A 91 5.94 -0.32 4.90
CA ILE A 91 6.91 0.60 4.28
C ILE A 91 6.22 1.39 3.17
N ALA A 92 5.43 0.72 2.32
CA ALA A 92 4.67 1.38 1.27
C ALA A 92 3.75 2.47 1.83
N GLY A 93 2.90 2.12 2.80
CA GLY A 93 1.98 3.07 3.42
C GLY A 93 2.69 4.25 4.09
N CYS A 94 3.77 4.01 4.85
CA CYS A 94 4.53 5.06 5.50
C CYS A 94 5.24 5.98 4.50
N CYS A 95 5.89 5.44 3.47
CA CYS A 95 6.59 6.22 2.47
C CYS A 95 5.62 7.13 1.69
N ILE A 96 4.47 6.58 1.27
CA ILE A 96 3.44 7.33 0.55
C ILE A 96 2.85 8.41 1.47
N LEU A 97 2.48 8.06 2.70
CA LEU A 97 1.85 8.99 3.64
C LEU A 97 2.78 10.14 4.03
N ILE A 98 4.06 9.87 4.29
CA ILE A 98 5.04 10.90 4.65
C ILE A 98 5.29 11.85 3.48
N ALA A 99 5.49 11.29 2.28
CA ALA A 99 5.73 12.09 1.08
C ALA A 99 4.53 12.99 0.76
N ASP A 100 3.32 12.44 0.86
CA ASP A 100 2.09 13.19 0.58
C ASP A 100 1.77 14.22 1.67
N ALA A 101 1.97 13.89 2.95
CA ALA A 101 1.84 14.85 4.04
C ALA A 101 2.84 16.01 3.91
N TYR A 102 4.06 15.71 3.50
CA TYR A 102 5.07 16.73 3.21
C TYR A 102 4.65 17.60 2.02
N TYR A 103 4.20 17.01 0.93
CA TYR A 103 3.69 17.74 -0.24
C TYR A 103 2.50 18.64 0.13
N ILE A 104 1.51 18.12 0.86
CA ILE A 104 0.34 18.88 1.32
C ILE A 104 0.73 20.04 2.21
N SER A 105 1.74 19.89 3.08
CA SER A 105 2.21 20.97 3.96
C SER A 105 2.79 22.17 3.22
N LYS A 106 3.11 22.02 1.92
CA LYS A 106 3.75 23.03 1.07
C LYS A 106 2.81 23.66 0.05
N ILE A 107 1.60 23.13 -0.15
CA ILE A 107 0.61 23.66 -1.09
C ILE A 107 -0.51 24.37 -0.33
N ASP A 108 -0.95 25.53 -0.83
CA ASP A 108 -2.06 26.30 -0.21
C ASP A 108 -3.46 25.77 -0.59
N THR A 109 -3.55 24.84 -1.54
CA THR A 109 -4.82 24.28 -2.01
C THR A 109 -4.77 22.76 -2.07
N ALA A 110 -5.70 22.09 -1.38
CA ALA A 110 -5.84 20.65 -1.44
C ALA A 110 -6.33 20.20 -2.83
N THR A 111 -5.52 19.40 -3.53
CA THR A 111 -5.89 18.80 -4.81
C THR A 111 -6.51 17.40 -4.62
N TYR A 112 -7.49 17.06 -5.48
CA TYR A 112 -8.19 15.76 -5.43
C TYR A 112 -7.24 14.56 -5.50
N SER A 113 -6.15 14.69 -6.26
CA SER A 113 -5.09 13.68 -6.38
C SER A 113 -4.48 13.27 -5.05
N ASN A 114 -4.41 14.19 -4.08
CA ASN A 114 -3.81 13.92 -2.77
C ASN A 114 -4.75 13.08 -1.88
N THR A 115 -6.06 13.10 -2.17
CA THR A 115 -7.02 12.26 -1.43
C THR A 115 -6.86 10.80 -1.82
N ASP A 116 -6.64 10.52 -3.11
CA ASP A 116 -6.43 9.15 -3.62
C ASP A 116 -5.16 8.51 -3.05
N THR A 117 -4.14 9.32 -2.77
CA THR A 117 -2.81 8.88 -2.36
C THR A 117 -2.74 8.67 -0.85
N ILE A 118 -3.40 9.53 -0.07
CA ILE A 118 -3.72 9.25 1.33
C ILE A 118 -4.54 7.97 1.43
N MET A 119 -5.57 7.80 0.60
CA MET A 119 -6.41 6.60 0.63
C MET A 119 -5.59 5.35 0.31
N SER A 120 -4.73 5.41 -0.72
CA SER A 120 -3.80 4.33 -1.04
C SER A 120 -2.90 3.97 0.15
N ALA A 121 -2.30 4.97 0.80
CA ALA A 121 -1.43 4.77 1.95
C ALA A 121 -2.17 4.11 3.13
N LEU A 122 -3.35 4.61 3.47
CA LEU A 122 -4.17 4.06 4.55
C LEU A 122 -4.57 2.62 4.28
N MET A 123 -4.94 2.30 3.03
CA MET A 123 -5.28 0.94 2.64
C MET A 123 -4.08 -0.01 2.71
N ALA A 124 -2.88 0.45 2.33
CA ALA A 124 -1.65 -0.33 2.48
C ALA A 124 -1.35 -0.62 3.96
N LEU A 125 -1.49 0.38 4.84
CA LEU A 125 -1.30 0.20 6.29
C LEU A 125 -2.33 -0.78 6.87
N LEU A 126 -3.61 -0.65 6.50
CA LEU A 126 -4.66 -1.58 6.92
C LEU A 126 -4.40 -3.00 6.43
N ALA A 127 -3.91 -3.17 5.21
CA ALA A 127 -3.54 -4.49 4.69
C ALA A 127 -2.45 -5.14 5.56
N GLY A 128 -1.41 -4.38 5.93
CA GLY A 128 -0.36 -4.83 6.85
C GLY A 128 -0.90 -5.19 8.24
N ILE A 129 -1.84 -4.40 8.79
CA ILE A 129 -2.48 -4.67 10.07
C ILE A 129 -3.30 -5.97 10.03
N PHE A 130 -4.13 -6.17 9.01
CA PHE A 130 -4.93 -7.39 8.89
C PHE A 130 -4.06 -8.63 8.71
N ALA A 131 -2.99 -8.52 7.93
CA ALA A 131 -2.01 -9.59 7.79
C ALA A 131 -1.28 -9.89 9.11
N LEU A 132 -0.98 -8.86 9.91
CA LEU A 132 -0.41 -9.04 11.24
C LEU A 132 -1.39 -9.76 12.19
N LEU A 133 -2.67 -9.42 12.16
CA LEU A 133 -3.71 -10.09 12.95
C LEU A 133 -3.81 -11.59 12.62
N GLU A 134 -3.61 -11.94 11.35
CA GLU A 134 -3.51 -13.34 10.91
C GLU A 134 -2.31 -14.06 11.54
N VAL A 135 -1.12 -13.45 11.49
CA VAL A 135 0.10 -14.04 12.10
C VAL A 135 -0.06 -14.21 13.60
N CYS A 136 -0.71 -13.26 14.26
CA CYS A 136 -0.98 -13.29 15.69
C CYS A 136 -2.07 -14.31 16.09
N GLY A 137 -2.74 -14.96 15.13
CA GLY A 137 -3.78 -15.95 15.39
C GLY A 137 -5.01 -15.36 16.08
N VAL A 138 -5.33 -14.09 15.78
CA VAL A 138 -6.53 -13.45 16.33
C VAL A 138 -7.75 -14.13 15.73
N ASN A 139 -8.50 -14.88 16.54
CA ASN A 139 -9.64 -15.67 16.07
C ASN A 139 -10.70 -14.80 15.39
N SER A 140 -10.88 -14.94 14.08
CA SER A 140 -12.14 -14.61 13.42
C SER A 140 -13.04 -15.83 13.49
N LYS A 141 -13.96 -15.86 14.47
CA LYS A 141 -15.09 -16.77 14.39
C LYS A 141 -16.03 -16.35 13.27
#